data_AF-A0A2G9UJK9-F1
#
_entry.id   AF-A0A2G9UJK9-F1
#
_cell.length_a   1.000
_cell.length_b   1.000
_cell.length_c   1.000
_cell.angle_alpha   90.00
_cell.angle_beta   90.00
_cell.angle_gamma   90.00
#
_symmetry.space_group_name_H-M   'P 1'
#
loop_
_entity.id
_entity.type
_entity.pdbx_description
1 polymer ?
#
loop_
_entity_poly.entity_id
_entity_poly.type
_entity_poly.pdbx_seq_one_letter_code
_entity_poly.pdbx_strand_id
1 'polypeptide(L)'
;MTCIGNSGPLDEEVAKAIEENNLVVAGVLSGNRNFEGRIHPHVRANYLASPPLAVVYSILGNVNKDINGVIATTPDGKDVYLRDIWPTREEVAKFEEEFVKPQFFKEVYANIEKGSEQWQKLVTPSTKLYPWDKESTYIKKAPFFDDMTIDLPHQSSISDAFVLLNLGDSVTTDHISPAGSISKVMACGTFANIRLVNKLASKVGPKTLHIPSGQELDVYDAAMRYAEEGHPVIAESFERIHRSNLIGMGIIPLQFREGENAEKLGLSGKEQFSIHVPDDLKVGQHLSVTVSTGQVFEVTFFH
;
A
#
# COMPACT_ATOMS: atom_id res chain seq x y z
N MET A 1 -0.51 15.51 1.80
CA MET A 1 -1.78 15.16 2.47
C MET A 1 -2.58 14.23 1.56
N THR A 2 -3.37 14.73 0.61
CA THR A 2 -4.21 13.91 -0.29
C THR A 2 -3.44 12.91 -1.15
N CYS A 3 -2.22 13.25 -1.62
CA CYS A 3 -1.40 12.37 -2.48
C CYS A 3 -1.09 11.00 -1.85
N ILE A 4 -1.08 10.90 -0.52
CA ILE A 4 -0.84 9.65 0.22
C ILE A 4 -2.11 9.06 0.83
N GLY A 5 -3.29 9.61 0.52
CA GLY A 5 -4.57 9.18 1.10
C GLY A 5 -5.01 9.92 2.37
N ASN A 6 -4.19 10.85 2.88
CA ASN A 6 -4.61 11.75 3.96
C ASN A 6 -5.47 12.90 3.39
N SER A 7 -6.64 12.55 2.87
CA SER A 7 -7.60 13.46 2.24
C SER A 7 -8.57 14.11 3.22
N GLY A 8 -8.72 13.56 4.43
CA GLY A 8 -9.72 14.02 5.42
C GLY A 8 -11.14 13.58 5.04
N PRO A 9 -12.14 13.89 5.89
CA PRO A 9 -13.53 13.56 5.60
C PRO A 9 -14.14 14.47 4.53
N LEU A 10 -15.06 13.93 3.73
CA LEU A 10 -16.03 14.74 2.99
C LEU A 10 -17.10 15.29 3.92
N ASP A 11 -17.79 16.36 3.50
CA ASP A 11 -19.00 16.83 4.17
C ASP A 11 -20.02 15.69 4.30
N GLU A 12 -20.67 15.60 5.46
CA GLU A 12 -21.57 14.49 5.81
C GLU A 12 -22.72 14.35 4.81
N GLU A 13 -23.33 15.48 4.41
CA GLU A 13 -24.39 15.53 3.41
C GLU A 13 -23.93 15.00 2.04
N VAL A 14 -22.68 15.28 1.67
CA VAL A 14 -22.09 14.79 0.41
C VAL A 14 -21.85 13.28 0.51
N ALA A 15 -21.22 12.81 1.58
CA ALA A 15 -20.96 11.38 1.78
C ALA A 15 -22.24 10.56 1.76
N LYS A 16 -23.28 11.03 2.46
CA LYS A 16 -24.60 10.40 2.48
C LYS A 16 -25.26 10.36 1.11
N ALA A 17 -25.23 11.47 0.37
CA ALA A 17 -25.79 11.50 -0.99
C ALA A 17 -25.10 10.50 -1.93
N ILE A 18 -23.79 10.30 -1.78
CA ILE A 18 -23.01 9.33 -2.56
C ILE A 18 -23.47 7.91 -2.27
N GLU A 19 -23.58 7.56 -0.98
CA GLU A 19 -23.93 6.21 -0.54
C GLU A 19 -25.40 5.86 -0.88
N GLU A 20 -26.35 6.73 -0.56
CA GLU A 20 -27.78 6.50 -0.77
C GLU A 20 -28.15 6.35 -2.25
N ASN A 21 -27.43 7.05 -3.13
CA ASN A 21 -27.70 7.04 -4.57
C ASN A 21 -26.70 6.20 -5.37
N ASN A 22 -25.78 5.48 -4.70
CA ASN A 22 -24.74 4.65 -5.31
C ASN A 22 -23.97 5.39 -6.43
N LEU A 23 -23.59 6.64 -6.17
CA LEU A 23 -22.96 7.50 -7.17
C LEU A 23 -21.48 7.14 -7.39
N VAL A 24 -21.05 7.19 -8.65
CA VAL A 24 -19.62 7.16 -8.98
C VAL A 24 -19.09 8.58 -8.95
N VAL A 25 -18.46 8.96 -7.85
CA VAL A 25 -17.84 10.28 -7.69
C VAL A 25 -16.38 10.24 -8.14
N ALA A 26 -15.95 11.35 -8.76
CA ALA A 26 -14.62 11.54 -9.28
C ALA A 26 -13.80 12.52 -8.42
N GLY A 27 -12.55 12.15 -8.13
CA GLY A 27 -11.53 13.04 -7.58
C GLY A 27 -10.50 13.39 -8.65
N VAL A 28 -10.10 14.66 -8.73
CA VAL A 28 -9.05 15.12 -9.64
C VAL A 28 -7.91 15.69 -8.80
N LEU A 29 -6.69 15.19 -8.99
CA LEU A 29 -5.55 15.58 -8.17
C LEU A 29 -4.25 15.71 -8.99
N SER A 30 -3.38 16.62 -8.54
CA SER A 30 -2.01 16.80 -9.04
C SER A 30 -1.00 15.90 -8.35
N GLY A 31 -1.40 14.65 -8.11
CA GLY A 31 -0.54 13.61 -7.53
C GLY A 31 0.10 12.71 -8.60
N ASN A 32 0.63 11.57 -8.15
CA ASN A 32 1.29 10.58 -9.01
C ASN A 32 0.66 9.17 -8.94
N ARG A 33 -0.35 8.96 -8.10
CA ARG A 33 -1.05 7.67 -7.92
C ARG A 33 -2.55 7.91 -7.76
N ASN A 34 -3.37 7.04 -8.34
CA ASN A 34 -4.83 7.18 -8.38
C ASN A 34 -5.57 5.83 -8.19
N PHE A 35 -4.96 4.88 -7.48
CA PHE A 35 -5.60 3.59 -7.17
C PHE A 35 -6.91 3.79 -6.41
N GLU A 36 -7.89 2.93 -6.69
CA GLU A 36 -9.23 3.01 -6.11
C GLU A 36 -9.19 3.01 -4.58
N GLY A 37 -9.83 4.04 -4.01
CA GLY A 37 -9.92 4.38 -2.60
C GLY A 37 -8.63 4.31 -1.79
N ARG A 38 -7.49 4.52 -2.44
CA ARG A 38 -6.30 5.06 -1.78
C ARG A 38 -6.45 6.56 -1.50
N ILE A 39 -7.15 7.29 -2.37
CA ILE A 39 -7.31 8.74 -2.25
C ILE A 39 -8.39 9.10 -1.22
N HIS A 40 -9.60 8.56 -1.38
CA HIS A 40 -10.70 8.74 -0.42
C HIS A 40 -11.67 7.55 -0.52
N PRO A 41 -12.26 7.05 0.59
CA PRO A 41 -13.15 5.88 0.58
C PRO A 41 -14.38 6.02 -0.34
N HIS A 42 -15.02 7.19 -0.35
CA HIS A 42 -16.20 7.49 -1.17
C HIS A 42 -15.91 7.86 -2.63
N VAL A 43 -14.63 7.94 -3.04
CA VAL A 43 -14.24 8.37 -4.39
C VAL A 43 -13.72 7.18 -5.19
N ARG A 44 -14.58 6.67 -6.08
CA ARG A 44 -14.31 5.48 -6.91
C ARG A 44 -13.48 5.81 -8.15
N ALA A 45 -13.69 6.97 -8.77
CA ALA A 45 -12.91 7.39 -9.93
C ALA A 45 -11.87 8.43 -9.52
N ASN A 46 -10.60 8.22 -9.85
CA ASN A 46 -9.52 9.16 -9.49
C ASN A 46 -8.69 9.48 -10.73
N TYR A 47 -8.52 10.77 -11.02
CA TYR A 47 -7.81 11.26 -12.21
C TYR A 47 -6.58 12.07 -11.81
N LEU A 48 -5.45 11.75 -12.43
CA LEU A 48 -4.24 12.52 -12.32
C LEU A 48 -4.25 13.64 -13.36
N ALA A 49 -4.02 14.86 -12.92
CA ALA A 49 -4.08 16.06 -13.75
C ALA A 49 -3.01 17.06 -13.33
N SER A 50 -2.64 17.99 -14.21
CA SER A 50 -1.78 19.11 -13.81
C SER A 50 -2.51 19.99 -12.78
N PRO A 51 -1.79 20.75 -11.92
CA PRO A 51 -2.43 21.64 -10.96
C PRO A 51 -3.47 22.60 -11.58
N PRO A 52 -3.21 23.25 -12.73
CA PRO A 52 -4.23 24.10 -13.38
C PRO A 52 -5.47 23.32 -13.82
N LEU A 53 -5.29 22.09 -14.30
CA LEU A 53 -6.41 21.27 -14.75
C LEU A 53 -7.27 20.76 -13.57
N ALA A 54 -6.67 20.49 -12.42
CA ALA A 54 -7.41 20.21 -11.19
C ALA A 54 -8.29 21.40 -10.78
N VAL A 55 -7.80 22.64 -10.92
CA VAL A 55 -8.60 23.86 -10.69
C VAL A 55 -9.75 23.95 -11.69
N VAL A 56 -9.50 23.72 -12.98
CA VAL A 56 -10.56 23.77 -14.01
C VAL A 56 -11.67 22.75 -13.72
N TYR A 57 -11.33 21.52 -13.36
CA TYR A 57 -12.35 20.52 -13.01
C TYR A 57 -13.09 20.85 -11.71
N SER A 58 -12.47 21.55 -10.77
CA SER A 58 -13.16 22.05 -9.57
C SER A 58 -14.21 23.11 -9.92
N ILE A 59 -13.97 23.94 -10.94
CA ILE A 59 -14.93 24.93 -11.45
C ILE A 59 -16.05 24.25 -12.23
N LEU A 60 -15.72 23.31 -13.12
CA LEU A 60 -16.71 22.54 -13.89
C LEU A 60 -17.67 21.74 -12.98
N GLY A 61 -17.14 21.23 -11.86
CA GLY A 61 -17.83 20.42 -10.87
C GLY A 61 -18.20 19.01 -11.33
N ASN A 62 -17.85 18.64 -12.57
CA ASN A 62 -18.19 17.34 -13.14
C ASN A 62 -17.19 16.96 -14.24
N VAL A 63 -16.54 15.82 -14.09
CA VAL A 63 -15.53 15.31 -15.04
C VAL A 63 -16.11 14.84 -16.38
N ASN A 64 -17.42 14.60 -16.45
CA ASN A 64 -18.11 14.19 -17.69
C ASN A 64 -18.49 15.38 -18.59
N LYS A 65 -18.31 16.63 -18.13
CA LYS A 65 -18.54 17.80 -18.98
C LYS A 65 -17.40 17.95 -19.97
N ASP A 66 -17.75 18.37 -21.20
CA ASP A 66 -16.74 18.69 -22.21
C ASP A 66 -15.94 19.93 -21.79
N ILE A 67 -14.66 19.71 -21.53
CA ILE A 67 -13.73 20.77 -21.13
C ILE A 67 -13.48 21.80 -22.24
N ASN A 68 -13.79 21.47 -23.50
CA ASN A 68 -13.72 22.42 -24.61
C ASN A 68 -14.97 23.29 -24.72
N GLY A 69 -16.02 22.98 -23.95
CA GLY A 69 -17.24 23.76 -23.84
C GLY A 69 -17.13 24.95 -22.87
N VAL A 70 -18.28 25.43 -22.42
CA VAL A 70 -18.37 26.50 -21.41
C VAL A 70 -17.95 25.93 -20.04
N ILE A 71 -16.92 26.51 -19.45
CA ILE A 71 -16.37 26.13 -18.14
C ILE A 71 -17.23 26.71 -17.01
N ALA A 72 -17.59 27.98 -17.13
CA ALA A 72 -18.42 28.70 -16.18
C ALA A 72 -19.17 29.84 -16.88
N THR A 73 -20.22 30.33 -16.24
CA THR A 73 -20.92 31.56 -16.64
C THR A 73 -20.69 32.59 -15.54
N THR A 74 -20.26 33.78 -15.92
CA THR A 74 -20.05 34.89 -14.99
C THR A 74 -21.39 35.42 -14.44
N PRO A 75 -21.39 36.19 -13.34
CA PRO A 75 -22.63 36.78 -12.79
C PRO A 75 -23.42 37.66 -13.78
N ASP A 76 -22.76 38.26 -14.77
CA ASP A 76 -23.33 39.04 -15.86
C ASP A 76 -23.80 38.20 -17.06
N GLY A 77 -23.72 36.87 -16.97
CA GLY A 77 -24.25 35.95 -17.99
C GLY A 77 -23.29 35.65 -19.15
N LYS A 78 -22.00 35.99 -19.02
CA LYS A 78 -21.00 35.74 -20.06
C LYS A 78 -20.41 34.33 -19.91
N ASP A 79 -20.38 33.60 -21.01
CA ASP A 79 -19.73 32.29 -21.07
C ASP A 79 -18.20 32.42 -21.01
N VAL A 80 -17.59 31.60 -20.18
CA VAL A 80 -16.14 31.50 -19.99
C VAL A 80 -15.67 30.14 -20.49
N TYR A 81 -14.71 30.13 -21.41
CA TYR A 81 -14.10 28.92 -21.97
C TYR A 81 -12.71 28.69 -21.37
N LEU A 82 -12.17 27.47 -21.54
CA LEU A 82 -10.85 27.12 -21.03
C LEU A 82 -9.77 28.11 -21.49
N ARG A 83 -9.78 28.47 -22.78
CA ARG A 83 -8.84 29.42 -23.38
C ARG A 83 -8.86 30.82 -22.76
N ASP A 84 -9.97 31.19 -22.10
CA ASP A 84 -10.11 32.53 -21.51
C ASP A 84 -9.44 32.62 -20.14
N ILE A 85 -9.19 31.48 -19.48
CA ILE A 85 -8.63 31.39 -18.12
C ILE A 85 -7.31 30.63 -18.06
N TRP A 86 -6.92 29.96 -19.15
CA TRP A 86 -5.70 29.15 -19.18
C TRP A 86 -4.48 30.04 -19.41
N PRO A 87 -3.51 30.07 -18.47
CA PRO A 87 -2.35 30.94 -18.60
C PRO A 87 -1.41 30.45 -19.71
N THR A 88 -0.84 31.39 -20.45
CA THR A 88 0.21 31.11 -21.44
C THR A 88 1.52 30.76 -20.74
N ARG A 89 2.45 30.12 -21.46
CA ARG A 89 3.76 29.77 -20.89
C ARG A 89 4.57 31.01 -20.56
N GLU A 90 4.45 32.04 -21.39
CA GLU A 90 5.13 33.33 -21.25
C GLU A 90 4.64 34.08 -20.02
N GLU A 91 3.33 34.08 -19.75
CA GLU A 91 2.77 34.65 -18.53
C GLU A 91 3.29 33.93 -17.29
N VAL A 92 3.24 32.59 -17.27
CA VAL A 92 3.75 31.80 -16.13
C VAL A 92 5.24 32.07 -15.89
N ALA A 93 6.07 32.07 -16.93
CA ALA A 93 7.50 32.31 -16.82
C ALA A 93 7.81 33.72 -16.26
N LYS A 94 7.07 34.74 -16.71
CA LYS A 94 7.21 36.11 -16.20
C LYS A 94 6.88 36.21 -14.71
N PHE A 95 5.79 35.56 -14.27
CA PHE A 95 5.43 35.51 -12.85
C PHE A 95 6.47 34.73 -12.04
N GLU A 96 6.99 33.62 -12.56
CA GLU A 96 8.04 32.86 -11.90
C GLU A 96 9.31 33.70 -11.68
N GLU A 97 9.76 34.42 -12.70
CA GLU A 97 10.93 35.32 -12.60
C GLU A 97 10.70 36.47 -11.61
N GLU A 98 9.49 37.04 -11.59
CA GLU A 98 9.15 38.16 -10.72
C GLU A 98 9.03 37.74 -9.24
N PHE A 99 8.45 36.57 -8.97
CA PHE A 99 8.05 36.16 -7.61
C PHE A 99 8.87 35.02 -7.00
N VAL A 100 9.59 34.20 -7.78
CA VAL A 100 10.39 33.09 -7.26
C VAL A 100 11.85 33.53 -7.10
N LYS A 101 12.12 34.27 -6.02
CA LYS A 101 13.47 34.83 -5.75
C LYS A 101 14.31 33.91 -4.87
N PRO A 102 15.65 33.84 -5.09
CA PRO A 102 16.56 33.06 -4.25
C PRO A 102 16.51 33.40 -2.75
N GLN A 103 16.11 34.62 -2.41
CA GLN A 103 15.94 35.05 -1.02
C GLN A 103 14.92 34.21 -0.26
N PHE A 104 13.78 33.85 -0.89
CA PHE A 104 12.75 33.05 -0.23
C PHE A 104 13.26 31.67 0.16
N PHE A 105 14.11 31.06 -0.68
CA PHE A 105 14.77 29.80 -0.34
C PHE A 105 15.70 29.97 0.86
N LYS A 106 16.54 31.02 0.87
CA LYS A 106 17.44 31.28 2.00
C LYS A 106 16.69 31.46 3.31
N GLU A 107 15.57 32.18 3.31
CA GLU A 107 14.74 32.40 4.49
C GLU A 107 14.06 31.13 5.00
N VAL A 108 13.52 30.30 4.09
CA VAL A 108 12.90 29.02 4.46
C VAL A 108 13.94 28.06 5.03
N TYR A 109 15.08 27.89 4.36
CA TYR A 109 16.14 26.98 4.83
C TYR A 109 16.85 27.47 6.09
N ALA A 110 16.99 28.79 6.31
CA ALA A 110 17.57 29.32 7.54
C ALA A 110 16.74 29.00 8.80
N ASN A 111 15.45 28.68 8.64
CA ASN A 111 14.54 28.42 9.74
C ASN A 111 14.13 26.94 9.87
N ILE A 112 14.54 26.07 8.94
CA ILE A 112 14.09 24.67 8.91
C ILE A 112 14.56 23.87 10.15
N GLU A 113 15.75 24.16 10.66
CA GLU A 113 16.33 23.47 11.82
C GLU A 113 15.69 23.90 13.15
N LYS A 114 15.15 25.13 13.21
CA LYS A 114 14.51 25.64 14.42
C LYS A 114 13.13 25.01 14.65
N GLY A 115 12.45 24.61 13.58
CA GLY A 115 11.07 24.11 13.65
C GLY A 115 10.09 25.14 14.22
N SER A 116 8.90 24.69 14.59
CA SER A 116 7.88 25.52 15.24
C SER A 116 8.16 25.72 16.74
N GLU A 117 7.50 26.69 17.38
CA GLU A 117 7.58 26.83 18.84
C GLU A 117 7.15 25.57 19.59
N GLN A 118 6.17 24.82 19.04
CA GLN A 118 5.71 23.56 19.61
C GLN A 118 6.80 22.49 19.55
N TRP A 119 7.54 22.42 18.43
CA TRP A 119 8.67 21.51 18.26
C TRP A 119 9.76 21.77 19.30
N GLN A 120 10.10 23.05 19.53
CA GLN A 120 11.12 23.45 20.51
C GLN A 120 10.72 23.19 21.96
N LYS A 121 9.42 23.13 22.26
CA LYS A 121 8.88 22.84 23.60
C LYS A 121 8.84 21.33 23.91
N LEU A 122 9.13 20.45 22.94
CA LEU A 122 9.16 19.01 23.18
C LEU A 122 10.30 18.66 24.14
N VAL A 123 9.95 18.01 25.25
CA VAL A 123 10.92 17.52 26.23
C VAL A 123 11.47 16.19 25.72
N THR A 124 12.78 16.09 25.57
CA THR A 124 13.46 14.86 25.13
C THR A 124 14.30 14.27 26.27
N PRO A 125 14.34 12.93 26.39
CA PRO A 125 15.23 12.29 27.36
C PRO A 125 16.69 12.49 26.96
N SER A 126 17.57 12.65 27.95
CA SER A 126 19.03 12.75 27.74
C SER A 126 19.74 11.39 27.62
N THR A 127 18.97 10.30 27.56
CA THR A 127 19.49 8.93 27.55
C THR A 127 19.95 8.52 26.15
N LYS A 128 21.02 7.72 26.07
CA LYS A 128 21.48 7.12 24.80
C LYS A 128 20.60 5.96 24.35
N LEU A 129 20.07 5.20 25.31
CA LEU A 129 19.10 4.13 25.05
C LEU A 129 17.70 4.72 25.15
N TYR A 130 16.85 4.37 24.19
CA TYR A 130 15.48 4.85 24.15
C TYR A 130 14.69 4.30 25.36
N PRO A 131 14.06 5.16 26.18
CA PRO A 131 13.30 4.73 27.34
C PRO A 131 11.94 4.21 26.88
N TRP A 132 11.86 2.92 26.57
CA TRP A 132 10.62 2.28 26.13
C TRP A 132 9.51 2.41 27.19
N ASP A 133 8.40 3.02 26.79
CA ASP A 133 7.19 3.09 27.59
C ASP A 133 6.27 1.92 27.24
N LYS A 134 5.89 1.12 28.25
CA LYS A 134 5.03 -0.07 28.07
C LYS A 134 3.59 0.29 27.77
N GLU A 135 3.14 1.47 28.21
CA GLU A 135 1.78 1.96 27.96
C GLU A 135 1.67 2.69 26.62
N SER A 136 2.80 2.92 25.93
CA SER A 136 2.80 3.59 24.64
C SER A 136 2.11 2.73 23.58
N THR A 137 1.11 3.31 22.94
CA THR A 137 0.45 2.75 21.76
C THR A 137 1.10 3.19 20.44
N TYR A 138 2.11 4.08 20.50
CA TYR A 138 2.78 4.65 19.33
C TYR A 138 4.20 4.16 19.12
N ILE A 139 4.99 4.03 20.20
CA ILE A 139 6.41 3.66 20.10
C ILE A 139 6.65 2.41 20.95
N LYS A 140 6.82 1.27 20.29
CA LYS A 140 7.02 -0.03 20.92
C LYS A 140 8.33 -0.66 20.43
N LYS A 141 9.03 -1.38 21.30
CA LYS A 141 10.21 -2.16 20.92
C LYS A 141 9.78 -3.29 19.97
N ALA A 142 10.33 -3.32 18.77
CA ALA A 142 10.07 -4.40 17.83
C ALA A 142 10.82 -5.69 18.25
N PRO A 143 10.22 -6.88 18.08
CA PRO A 143 10.78 -8.13 18.59
C PRO A 143 11.86 -8.76 17.69
N PHE A 144 12.28 -8.09 16.60
CA PHE A 144 13.14 -8.67 15.56
C PHE A 144 14.48 -9.24 16.06
N PHE A 145 14.96 -8.79 17.21
CA PHE A 145 16.27 -9.13 17.76
C PHE A 145 16.21 -9.80 19.13
N ASP A 146 15.02 -10.18 19.61
CA ASP A 146 14.85 -10.69 20.99
C ASP A 146 15.59 -12.03 21.20
N ASP A 147 15.61 -12.89 20.18
CA ASP A 147 16.28 -14.21 20.20
C ASP A 147 17.56 -14.26 19.33
N MET A 148 18.15 -13.10 19.01
CA MET A 148 19.32 -13.03 18.13
C MET A 148 20.57 -13.61 18.80
N THR A 149 21.17 -14.60 18.15
CA THR A 149 22.42 -15.26 18.59
C THR A 149 23.64 -14.69 17.87
N ILE A 150 24.82 -14.86 18.47
CA ILE A 150 26.11 -14.52 17.82
C ILE A 150 26.39 -15.49 16.67
N ASP A 151 26.15 -16.79 16.92
CA ASP A 151 26.30 -17.83 15.92
C ASP A 151 25.08 -17.84 14.98
N LEU A 152 25.32 -18.03 13.68
CA LEU A 152 24.25 -18.13 12.69
C LEU A 152 23.50 -19.46 12.90
N PRO A 153 22.15 -19.44 12.98
CA PRO A 153 21.37 -20.66 13.03
C PRO A 153 21.51 -21.42 11.71
N HIS A 154 21.37 -22.74 11.77
CA HIS A 154 21.34 -23.58 10.57
C HIS A 154 20.08 -23.27 9.77
N GLN A 155 20.24 -23.02 8.47
CA GLN A 155 19.10 -22.83 7.58
C GLN A 155 18.40 -24.18 7.39
N SER A 156 17.11 -24.25 7.64
CA SER A 156 16.32 -25.47 7.42
C SER A 156 15.47 -25.36 6.16
N SER A 157 15.23 -26.50 5.53
CA SER A 157 14.19 -26.59 4.50
C SER A 157 12.82 -26.23 5.10
N ILE A 158 11.92 -25.76 4.25
CA ILE A 158 10.53 -25.49 4.63
C ILE A 158 9.75 -26.79 4.39
N SER A 159 9.09 -27.32 5.42
CA SER A 159 8.32 -28.56 5.32
C SER A 159 6.86 -28.30 5.63
N ASP A 160 5.99 -28.87 4.79
CA ASP A 160 4.53 -28.92 4.96
C ASP A 160 3.88 -27.54 5.20
N ALA A 161 4.38 -26.50 4.51
CA ALA A 161 3.88 -25.15 4.64
C ALA A 161 2.48 -24.99 4.05
N PHE A 162 1.64 -24.20 4.71
CA PHE A 162 0.31 -23.84 4.22
C PHE A 162 0.34 -22.51 3.47
N VAL A 163 -0.56 -22.33 2.52
CA VAL A 163 -0.74 -21.02 1.87
C VAL A 163 -1.58 -20.13 2.78
N LEU A 164 -1.00 -19.06 3.29
CA LEU A 164 -1.72 -18.05 4.06
C LEU A 164 -2.59 -17.18 3.14
N LEU A 165 -2.08 -16.86 1.94
CA LEU A 165 -2.76 -15.99 0.97
C LEU A 165 -2.51 -16.49 -0.46
N ASN A 166 -3.59 -16.68 -1.22
CA ASN A 166 -3.55 -16.93 -2.66
C ASN A 166 -4.06 -15.66 -3.36
N LEU A 167 -3.15 -14.83 -3.84
CA LEU A 167 -3.49 -13.50 -4.36
C LEU A 167 -3.52 -13.51 -5.89
N GLY A 168 -4.27 -12.56 -6.47
CA GLY A 168 -4.26 -12.32 -7.92
C GLY A 168 -3.14 -11.38 -8.36
N ASP A 169 -3.17 -11.02 -9.64
CA ASP A 169 -2.27 -10.00 -10.19
C ASP A 169 -2.52 -8.62 -9.55
N SER A 170 -1.50 -7.77 -9.56
CA SER A 170 -1.60 -6.35 -9.15
C SER A 170 -1.86 -6.10 -7.65
N VAL A 171 -1.33 -6.96 -6.77
CA VAL A 171 -1.22 -6.65 -5.33
C VAL A 171 -0.22 -5.51 -5.15
N THR A 172 -0.63 -4.42 -4.48
CA THR A 172 0.23 -3.26 -4.23
C THR A 172 0.73 -3.26 -2.77
N THR A 173 1.73 -2.42 -2.48
CA THR A 173 2.11 -2.05 -1.11
C THR A 173 0.92 -1.80 -0.20
N ASP A 174 -0.10 -1.10 -0.69
CA ASP A 174 -1.25 -0.69 0.14
C ASP A 174 -2.21 -1.84 0.43
N HIS A 175 -2.16 -2.93 -0.36
CA HIS A 175 -2.85 -4.16 -0.01
C HIS A 175 -2.11 -4.93 1.09
N ILE A 176 -0.77 -4.93 1.05
CA ILE A 176 0.09 -5.63 2.02
C ILE A 176 0.18 -4.86 3.34
N SER A 177 0.37 -3.55 3.27
CA SER A 177 0.52 -2.64 4.41
C SER A 177 -0.21 -1.33 4.09
N PRO A 178 -1.54 -1.28 4.33
CA PRO A 178 -2.36 -0.10 4.05
C PRO A 178 -1.89 1.11 4.87
N ALA A 179 -1.67 2.23 4.18
CA ALA A 179 -1.45 3.53 4.80
C ALA A 179 -2.78 4.31 4.84
N GLY A 180 -3.37 4.46 6.02
CA GLY A 180 -4.66 5.15 6.19
C GLY A 180 -5.34 4.81 7.51
N SER A 181 -6.66 5.04 7.57
CA SER A 181 -7.46 4.71 8.74
C SER A 181 -7.45 3.20 9.01
N ILE A 182 -6.77 2.79 10.08
CA ILE A 182 -6.78 1.41 10.57
C ILE A 182 -8.03 1.26 11.44
N SER A 183 -8.85 0.24 11.18
CA SER A 183 -9.98 -0.10 12.06
C SER A 183 -9.46 -0.35 13.48
N LYS A 184 -10.16 0.19 14.51
CA LYS A 184 -9.80 0.04 15.94
C LYS A 184 -9.65 -1.42 16.41
N VAL A 185 -10.08 -2.39 15.61
CA VAL A 185 -10.16 -3.81 15.95
C VAL A 185 -8.92 -4.60 15.52
N MET A 186 -8.08 -4.08 14.61
CA MET A 186 -6.98 -4.87 14.05
C MET A 186 -5.67 -4.67 14.83
N ALA A 187 -5.20 -5.74 15.47
CA ALA A 187 -3.93 -5.77 16.22
C ALA A 187 -2.70 -5.58 15.31
N CYS A 188 -2.84 -5.86 14.01
CA CYS A 188 -1.81 -5.68 13.00
C CYS A 188 -2.45 -5.25 11.68
N GLY A 189 -1.88 -4.24 11.02
CA GLY A 189 -2.39 -3.70 9.75
C GLY A 189 -1.99 -4.51 8.51
N THR A 190 -1.15 -5.55 8.65
CA THR A 190 -0.65 -6.30 7.49
C THR A 190 -1.77 -7.12 6.84
N PHE A 191 -1.93 -6.98 5.52
CA PHE A 191 -3.01 -7.56 4.70
C PHE A 191 -4.43 -7.18 5.18
N ALA A 192 -4.53 -6.04 5.87
CA ALA A 192 -5.77 -5.57 6.47
C ALA A 192 -6.64 -4.72 5.53
N ASN A 193 -6.29 -4.67 4.24
CA ASN A 193 -7.00 -3.86 3.26
C ASN A 193 -8.35 -4.49 2.91
N ILE A 194 -9.43 -3.71 3.00
CA ILE A 194 -10.80 -4.16 2.68
C ILE A 194 -11.01 -4.52 1.20
N ARG A 195 -10.07 -4.14 0.33
CA ARG A 195 -10.08 -4.47 -1.10
C ARG A 195 -9.17 -5.64 -1.45
N LEU A 196 -8.56 -6.31 -0.46
CA LEU A 196 -7.72 -7.48 -0.71
C LEU A 196 -8.55 -8.59 -1.37
N VAL A 197 -8.09 -9.05 -2.53
CA VAL A 197 -8.69 -10.17 -3.25
C VAL A 197 -7.85 -11.41 -2.99
N ASN A 198 -8.35 -12.27 -2.11
CA ASN A 198 -7.73 -13.55 -1.78
C ASN A 198 -8.59 -14.69 -2.34
N LYS A 199 -8.04 -15.50 -3.24
CA LYS A 199 -8.72 -16.64 -3.87
C LYS A 199 -9.10 -17.74 -2.86
N LEU A 200 -8.54 -17.72 -1.64
CA LEU A 200 -8.93 -18.63 -0.55
C LEU A 200 -10.17 -18.16 0.23
N ALA A 201 -10.52 -16.86 0.16
CA ALA A 201 -11.61 -16.27 0.92
C ALA A 201 -12.91 -16.24 0.10
N SER A 202 -14.06 -16.26 0.78
CA SER A 202 -15.37 -16.22 0.13
C SER A 202 -15.74 -14.85 -0.45
N LYS A 203 -15.12 -13.77 0.05
CA LYS A 203 -15.40 -12.38 -0.34
C LYS A 203 -14.12 -11.55 -0.37
N VAL A 204 -14.17 -10.44 -1.11
CA VAL A 204 -13.12 -9.40 -1.09
C VAL A 204 -13.06 -8.80 0.32
N GLY A 205 -11.86 -8.73 0.90
CA GLY A 205 -11.65 -8.26 2.26
C GLY A 205 -10.37 -8.82 2.89
N PRO A 206 -10.04 -8.40 4.12
CA PRO A 206 -8.80 -8.77 4.82
C PRO A 206 -8.93 -10.15 5.48
N LYS A 207 -9.44 -11.14 4.73
CA LYS A 207 -9.77 -12.47 5.21
C LYS A 207 -8.97 -13.55 4.50
N THR A 208 -8.78 -14.67 5.17
CA THR A 208 -8.24 -15.90 4.57
C THR A 208 -8.86 -17.14 5.21
N LEU A 209 -8.69 -18.29 4.55
CA LEU A 209 -9.12 -19.58 5.05
C LEU A 209 -7.99 -20.21 5.85
N HIS A 210 -8.23 -20.48 7.13
CA HIS A 210 -7.38 -21.38 7.90
C HIS A 210 -7.63 -22.81 7.44
N ILE A 211 -6.73 -23.34 6.61
CA ILE A 211 -6.91 -24.61 5.88
C ILE A 211 -7.20 -25.80 6.82
N PRO A 212 -6.44 -26.03 7.92
CA PRO A 212 -6.69 -27.17 8.80
C PRO A 212 -8.08 -27.17 9.44
N SER A 213 -8.61 -26.00 9.82
CA SER A 213 -9.91 -25.91 10.50
C SER A 213 -11.09 -25.60 9.56
N GLY A 214 -10.81 -25.21 8.31
CA GLY A 214 -11.82 -24.74 7.36
C GLY A 214 -12.51 -23.43 7.75
N GLN A 215 -11.94 -22.66 8.68
CA GLN A 215 -12.54 -21.42 9.19
C GLN A 215 -11.99 -20.20 8.47
N GLU A 216 -12.87 -19.30 8.03
CA GLU A 216 -12.46 -18.00 7.49
C GLU A 216 -12.18 -17.02 8.64
N LEU A 217 -10.98 -16.44 8.66
CA LEU A 217 -10.45 -15.57 9.72
C LEU A 217 -9.87 -14.30 9.13
N ASP A 218 -9.67 -13.27 9.96
CA ASP A 218 -8.78 -12.16 9.57
C ASP A 218 -7.36 -12.69 9.33
N VAL A 219 -6.65 -12.12 8.36
CA VAL A 219 -5.34 -12.64 7.94
C VAL A 219 -4.35 -12.72 9.11
N TYR A 220 -4.36 -11.72 10.00
CA TYR A 220 -3.52 -11.73 11.20
C TYR A 220 -3.87 -12.89 12.14
N ASP A 221 -5.16 -13.10 12.42
CA ASP A 221 -5.60 -14.17 13.32
C ASP A 221 -5.26 -15.56 12.75
N ALA A 222 -5.41 -15.74 11.44
CA ALA A 222 -4.99 -16.96 10.76
C ALA A 222 -3.47 -17.17 10.86
N ALA A 223 -2.67 -16.12 10.64
CA ALA A 223 -1.20 -16.19 10.74
C ALA A 223 -0.74 -16.51 12.16
N MET A 224 -1.36 -15.90 13.17
CA MET A 224 -1.08 -16.20 14.58
C MET A 224 -1.43 -17.64 14.92
N ARG A 225 -2.57 -18.13 14.44
CA ARG A 225 -2.97 -19.52 14.65
C ARG A 225 -2.00 -20.50 14.00
N TYR A 226 -1.58 -20.27 12.77
CA TYR A 226 -0.53 -21.10 12.13
C TYR A 226 0.78 -21.06 12.92
N ALA A 227 1.18 -19.90 13.44
CA ALA A 227 2.37 -19.77 14.26
C ALA A 227 2.26 -20.55 15.59
N GLU A 228 1.11 -20.49 16.26
CA GLU A 228 0.81 -21.27 17.47
C GLU A 228 0.78 -22.78 17.21
N GLU A 229 0.29 -23.19 16.05
CA GLU A 229 0.25 -24.60 15.60
C GLU A 229 1.62 -25.09 15.07
N GLY A 230 2.62 -24.20 14.93
CA GLY A 230 3.96 -24.53 14.46
C GLY A 230 4.04 -24.81 12.96
N HIS A 231 3.09 -24.26 12.19
CA HIS A 231 3.00 -24.46 10.75
C HIS A 231 3.63 -23.30 9.97
N PRO A 232 4.64 -23.55 9.12
CA PRO A 232 5.17 -22.51 8.24
C PRO A 232 4.12 -22.10 7.21
N VAL A 233 4.20 -20.85 6.75
CA VAL A 233 3.27 -20.30 5.76
C VAL A 233 3.99 -19.71 4.57
N ILE A 234 3.34 -19.80 3.41
CA ILE A 234 3.74 -19.12 2.17
C ILE A 234 2.61 -18.22 1.67
N ALA A 235 2.95 -17.24 0.84
CA ALA A 235 1.97 -16.37 0.20
C ALA A 235 2.39 -16.11 -1.25
N GLU A 236 1.40 -16.10 -2.16
CA GLU A 236 1.61 -15.71 -3.55
C GLU A 236 1.54 -14.18 -3.68
N SER A 237 2.51 -13.56 -4.35
CA SER A 237 2.55 -12.11 -4.59
C SER A 237 3.26 -11.74 -5.89
N PHE A 238 2.77 -10.70 -6.56
CA PHE A 238 3.17 -10.32 -7.92
C PHE A 238 3.94 -8.99 -8.00
N GLU A 239 4.41 -8.43 -6.89
CA GLU A 239 4.97 -7.07 -6.86
C GLU A 239 6.51 -7.05 -6.94
N ARG A 240 7.03 -6.12 -7.76
CA ARG A 240 8.47 -6.03 -8.12
C ARG A 240 9.28 -5.24 -7.08
N ILE A 241 8.63 -4.34 -6.34
CA ILE A 241 9.27 -3.28 -5.53
C ILE A 241 9.57 -3.74 -4.08
N HIS A 242 9.29 -5.00 -3.72
CA HIS A 242 9.46 -5.49 -2.34
C HIS A 242 10.54 -6.53 -2.12
N ARG A 243 11.22 -6.99 -3.17
CA ARG A 243 12.14 -8.12 -3.06
C ARG A 243 13.30 -7.89 -2.10
N SER A 244 13.97 -6.75 -2.18
CA SER A 244 15.04 -6.39 -1.25
C SER A 244 14.55 -6.32 0.21
N ASN A 245 13.31 -5.88 0.43
CA ASN A 245 12.74 -5.81 1.78
C ASN A 245 12.43 -7.21 2.31
N LEU A 246 11.89 -8.11 1.46
CA LEU A 246 11.63 -9.50 1.85
C LEU A 246 12.92 -10.19 2.27
N ILE A 247 13.97 -10.08 1.43
CA ILE A 247 15.30 -10.65 1.73
C ILE A 247 15.87 -10.04 3.02
N GLY A 248 15.78 -8.72 3.19
CA GLY A 248 16.24 -8.02 4.39
C GLY A 248 15.50 -8.43 5.68
N MET A 249 14.27 -8.97 5.55
CA MET A 249 13.47 -9.52 6.64
C MET A 249 13.61 -11.05 6.79
N GLY A 250 14.50 -11.69 6.03
CA GLY A 250 14.70 -13.14 6.07
C GLY A 250 13.62 -13.97 5.37
N ILE A 251 12.77 -13.34 4.54
CA ILE A 251 11.73 -14.01 3.75
C ILE A 251 12.31 -14.38 2.39
N ILE A 252 12.13 -15.63 1.95
CA ILE A 252 12.68 -16.14 0.68
C ILE A 252 11.73 -15.79 -0.49
N PRO A 253 12.07 -14.85 -1.39
CA PRO A 253 11.31 -14.61 -2.61
C PRO A 253 11.53 -15.74 -3.64
N LEU A 254 10.45 -16.43 -3.98
CA LEU A 254 10.44 -17.50 -4.97
C LEU A 254 9.61 -17.09 -6.18
N GLN A 255 10.08 -17.44 -7.37
CA GLN A 255 9.41 -17.15 -8.62
C GLN A 255 9.13 -18.45 -9.38
N PHE A 256 7.90 -18.62 -9.88
CA PHE A 256 7.60 -19.67 -10.87
C PHE A 256 8.49 -19.51 -12.11
N ARG A 257 8.70 -20.61 -12.85
CA ARG A 257 9.45 -20.53 -14.12
C ARG A 257 8.71 -19.70 -15.15
N GLU A 258 9.45 -19.23 -16.15
CA GLU A 258 8.87 -18.49 -17.26
C GLU A 258 7.74 -19.30 -17.91
N GLY A 259 6.55 -18.71 -17.96
CA GLY A 259 5.36 -19.37 -18.51
C GLY A 259 4.62 -20.29 -17.54
N GLU A 260 5.09 -20.48 -16.30
CA GLU A 260 4.38 -21.20 -15.24
C GLU A 260 3.68 -20.23 -14.27
N ASN A 261 2.60 -20.70 -13.66
CA ASN A 261 1.88 -20.03 -12.57
C ASN A 261 1.01 -21.06 -11.81
N ALA A 262 0.40 -20.63 -10.71
CA ALA A 262 -0.45 -21.50 -9.89
C ALA A 262 -1.56 -22.18 -10.71
N GLU A 263 -2.21 -21.45 -11.62
CA GLU A 263 -3.33 -21.95 -12.44
C GLU A 263 -2.89 -23.03 -13.43
N LYS A 264 -1.76 -22.83 -14.13
CA LYS A 264 -1.20 -23.81 -15.09
C LYS A 264 -0.69 -25.06 -14.40
N LEU A 265 -0.19 -24.90 -13.17
CA LEU A 265 0.26 -26.03 -12.34
C LEU A 265 -0.92 -26.71 -11.61
N GLY A 266 -2.14 -26.18 -11.69
CA GLY A 266 -3.32 -26.74 -11.04
C GLY A 266 -3.31 -26.60 -9.51
N LEU A 267 -2.55 -25.64 -8.97
CA LEU A 267 -2.40 -25.41 -7.54
C LEU A 267 -3.61 -24.63 -7.01
N SER A 268 -4.35 -25.22 -6.07
CA SER A 268 -5.49 -24.55 -5.43
C SER A 268 -5.07 -23.62 -4.29
N GLY A 269 -3.88 -23.85 -3.73
CA GLY A 269 -3.39 -23.23 -2.50
C GLY A 269 -3.93 -23.89 -1.23
N LYS A 270 -4.66 -25.01 -1.33
CA LYS A 270 -5.11 -25.79 -0.17
C LYS A 270 -4.18 -26.96 0.16
N GLU A 271 -3.19 -27.20 -0.70
CA GLU A 271 -2.17 -28.20 -0.53
C GLU A 271 -1.11 -27.74 0.49
N GLN A 272 -0.25 -28.66 0.91
CA GLN A 272 0.95 -28.33 1.68
C GLN A 272 2.16 -28.33 0.76
N PHE A 273 3.09 -27.41 1.02
CA PHE A 273 4.25 -27.15 0.18
C PHE A 273 5.55 -27.36 0.97
N SER A 274 6.39 -28.23 0.46
CA SER A 274 7.73 -28.49 1.00
C SER A 274 8.78 -27.99 0.03
N ILE A 275 9.71 -27.17 0.51
CA ILE A 275 10.75 -26.51 -0.28
C ILE A 275 12.11 -26.90 0.28
N HIS A 276 12.88 -27.61 -0.52
CA HIS A 276 14.25 -27.96 -0.13
C HIS A 276 15.17 -26.74 -0.33
N VAL A 277 15.71 -26.23 0.76
CA VAL A 277 16.62 -25.08 0.75
C VAL A 277 18.04 -25.55 1.08
N PRO A 278 19.01 -25.40 0.16
CA PRO A 278 20.40 -25.76 0.40
C PRO A 278 21.15 -24.70 1.23
N ASP A 279 22.23 -25.12 1.89
CA ASP A 279 23.04 -24.23 2.76
C ASP A 279 23.74 -23.08 2.00
N ASP A 280 24.12 -23.31 0.74
CA ASP A 280 24.75 -22.31 -0.15
C ASP A 280 23.73 -21.80 -1.19
N LEU A 281 22.60 -21.26 -0.70
CA LEU A 281 21.53 -20.73 -1.55
C LEU A 281 22.01 -19.49 -2.33
N LYS A 282 21.95 -19.55 -3.67
CA LYS A 282 22.37 -18.46 -4.56
C LYS A 282 21.23 -17.88 -5.37
N VAL A 283 21.25 -16.57 -5.55
CA VAL A 283 20.32 -15.88 -6.46
C VAL A 283 20.36 -16.53 -7.84
N GLY A 284 19.18 -16.80 -8.40
CA GLY A 284 18.99 -17.50 -9.68
C GLY A 284 18.96 -19.02 -9.57
N GLN A 285 19.20 -19.60 -8.38
CA GLN A 285 19.16 -21.03 -8.18
C GLN A 285 17.74 -21.58 -8.26
N HIS A 286 17.58 -22.72 -8.93
CA HIS A 286 16.33 -23.46 -8.93
C HIS A 286 16.19 -24.30 -7.68
N LEU A 287 15.01 -24.25 -7.08
CA LEU A 287 14.61 -25.01 -5.90
C LEU A 287 13.43 -25.89 -6.26
N SER A 288 13.46 -27.14 -5.81
CA SER A 288 12.36 -28.08 -5.97
C SER A 288 11.30 -27.82 -4.90
N VAL A 289 10.04 -27.72 -5.34
CA VAL A 289 8.87 -27.64 -4.48
C VAL A 289 8.07 -28.94 -4.63
N THR A 290 7.85 -29.62 -3.51
CA THR A 290 7.01 -30.82 -3.42
C THR A 290 5.68 -30.44 -2.81
N VAL A 291 4.60 -30.81 -3.50
CA VAL A 291 3.23 -30.62 -3.06
C VAL A 291 2.73 -31.90 -2.39
N SER A 292 1.90 -31.80 -1.35
CA SER A 292 1.35 -32.98 -0.65
C SER A 292 0.53 -33.92 -1.54
N THR A 293 0.09 -33.47 -2.72
CA THR A 293 -0.56 -34.29 -3.76
C THR A 293 0.43 -35.21 -4.51
N GLY A 294 1.73 -35.08 -4.27
CA GLY A 294 2.81 -35.79 -4.97
C GLY A 294 3.35 -35.05 -6.19
N GLN A 295 2.75 -33.92 -6.57
CA GLN A 295 3.26 -33.07 -7.65
C GLN A 295 4.59 -32.41 -7.22
N VAL A 296 5.51 -32.30 -8.18
CA VAL A 296 6.79 -31.60 -8.00
C VAL A 296 6.96 -30.59 -9.13
N PHE A 297 7.37 -29.38 -8.79
CA PHE A 297 7.72 -28.33 -9.74
C PHE A 297 8.93 -27.53 -9.23
N GLU A 298 9.51 -26.72 -10.10
CA GLU A 298 10.70 -25.94 -9.77
C GLU A 298 10.35 -24.46 -9.69
N VAL A 299 10.90 -23.79 -8.69
CA VAL A 299 10.86 -22.34 -8.55
C VAL A 299 12.28 -21.80 -8.60
N THR A 300 12.43 -20.52 -8.88
CA THR A 300 13.72 -19.84 -8.86
C THR A 300 13.80 -18.95 -7.64
N PHE A 301 14.85 -19.10 -6.84
CA PHE A 301 15.20 -18.11 -5.84
C PHE A 301 15.68 -16.86 -6.57
N PHE A 302 14.92 -15.77 -6.46
CA PHE A 302 15.09 -14.61 -7.34
C PHE A 302 15.36 -13.35 -6.52
N HIS A 303 16.32 -12.52 -6.95
CA HIS A 303 16.63 -11.22 -6.34
C HIS A 303 16.03 -10.07 -7.14
#